data_AF-A0A2J6QU30-F1
#
_entry.id   AF-A0A2J6QU30-F1
#
_cell.length_a   1.000
_cell.length_b   1.000
_cell.length_c   1.000
_cell.angle_alpha   90.00
_cell.angle_beta   90.00
_cell.angle_gamma   90.00
#
_symmetry.space_group_name_H-M   'P 1'
#
loop_
_entity.id
_entity.type
_entity.pdbx_description
1 polymer ?
#
loop_
_entity_poly.entity_id
_entity_poly.type
_entity_poly.pdbx_seq_one_letter_code
_entity_poly.pdbx_strand_id
1 'polypeptide(L)'
;MASKPAPNEAVDEPGSNPTRQQRAVYSWHEKRNSDAAIDIFSTEWFKRTRSFLEKHSNPDSPGLRLENLDKVEDLEFGSFFIEHPIAAFALWQFLQACYALDRIVCINPLSYENDRRADETKLLGWEKLPPFQYLNACSSKDGKIRKKWIESIGQLKKEIESGALEGDMLVSRLYDMYTGIDRLQSSVSGLRLGFDESLKGLKFKREMLDRAANVVEERLRITSLVLKLDRSKPISAPESVDAEERVADIEHDRPIKDISRSRKEQNPSPIPSARLRKPNKRARKPRATSPKKVDSTANSVEAQARSNSKITVWAILSYLMVSLLVIIGLLLAIFFYTLSRP
;
A
#
# COMPACT_ATOMS: atom_id res chain seq x y z
N MET A 1 -39.13 29.70 -15.09
CA MET A 1 -38.64 28.32 -15.17
C MET A 1 -37.23 28.36 -15.73
N ALA A 2 -36.23 28.14 -14.87
CA ALA A 2 -34.82 28.17 -15.26
C ALA A 2 -34.37 26.73 -15.57
N SER A 3 -34.01 26.48 -16.83
CA SER A 3 -33.48 25.22 -17.32
C SER A 3 -32.11 24.98 -16.69
N LYS A 4 -31.95 23.89 -15.93
CA LYS A 4 -30.66 23.39 -15.49
C LYS A 4 -29.79 23.08 -16.72
N PRO A 5 -28.51 23.52 -16.77
CA PRO A 5 -27.59 23.04 -17.78
C PRO A 5 -27.27 21.57 -17.48
N ALA A 6 -27.39 20.74 -18.52
CA ALA A 6 -26.97 19.35 -18.51
C ALA A 6 -25.45 19.24 -18.21
N PRO A 7 -25.00 18.15 -17.59
CA PRO A 7 -23.58 17.94 -17.34
C PRO A 7 -22.85 17.81 -18.68
N ASN A 8 -21.77 18.59 -18.84
CA ASN A 8 -20.82 18.44 -19.94
C ASN A 8 -20.22 17.03 -19.88
N GLU A 9 -20.79 16.10 -20.65
CA GLU A 9 -20.08 14.92 -21.10
C GLU A 9 -18.87 15.41 -21.90
N ALA A 10 -17.68 15.07 -21.40
CA ALA A 10 -16.44 15.36 -22.10
C ALA A 10 -16.48 14.66 -23.45
N VAL A 11 -16.55 15.47 -24.51
CA VAL A 11 -16.36 15.03 -25.89
C VAL A 11 -14.99 14.36 -25.97
N ASP A 12 -14.99 13.03 -26.09
CA ASP A 12 -13.83 12.26 -26.48
C ASP A 12 -13.39 12.77 -27.87
N GLU A 13 -12.18 13.33 -27.99
CA GLU A 13 -11.61 13.71 -29.29
C GLU A 13 -11.50 12.45 -30.17
N PRO A 14 -12.34 12.29 -31.21
CA PRO A 14 -12.28 11.13 -32.08
C PRO A 14 -11.13 11.34 -33.07
N GLY A 15 -10.12 10.47 -33.04
CA GLY A 15 -9.18 10.35 -34.16
C GLY A 15 -7.68 10.50 -33.87
N SER A 16 -7.24 10.47 -32.61
CA SER A 16 -5.80 10.44 -32.37
C SER A 16 -5.24 9.03 -32.48
N ASN A 17 -4.50 8.77 -33.56
CA ASN A 17 -3.76 7.52 -33.72
C ASN A 17 -2.79 7.30 -32.54
N PRO A 18 -2.68 6.07 -32.00
CA PRO A 18 -1.72 5.75 -30.95
C PRO A 18 -0.28 6.02 -31.40
N THR A 19 0.52 6.54 -30.48
CA THR A 19 1.93 6.88 -30.69
C THR A 19 2.76 5.61 -30.89
N ARG A 20 3.98 5.72 -31.46
CA ARG A 20 4.85 4.54 -31.65
C ARG A 20 5.13 3.84 -30.32
N GLN A 21 5.37 4.62 -29.27
CA GLN A 21 5.59 4.14 -27.91
C GLN A 21 4.34 3.41 -27.37
N GLN A 22 3.15 3.98 -27.51
CA GLN A 22 1.90 3.31 -27.11
C GLN A 22 1.67 2.00 -27.86
N ARG A 23 1.91 1.98 -29.18
CA ARG A 23 1.83 0.74 -29.98
C ARG A 23 2.81 -0.32 -29.50
N ALA A 24 4.01 0.07 -29.07
CA ALA A 24 4.99 -0.86 -28.52
C ALA A 24 4.49 -1.50 -27.20
N VAL A 25 3.91 -0.70 -26.30
CA VAL A 25 3.30 -1.21 -25.05
C VAL A 25 2.13 -2.13 -25.37
N TYR A 26 1.22 -1.72 -26.27
CA TYR A 26 0.08 -2.54 -26.68
C TYR A 26 0.52 -3.89 -27.25
N SER A 27 1.42 -3.87 -28.24
CA SER A 27 1.93 -5.08 -28.89
C SER A 27 2.63 -6.02 -27.89
N TRP A 28 3.23 -5.46 -26.84
CA TRP A 28 3.90 -6.24 -25.78
C TRP A 28 2.90 -7.00 -24.90
N HIS A 29 1.81 -6.35 -24.50
CA HIS A 29 0.76 -6.96 -23.69
C HIS A 29 -0.11 -7.93 -24.50
N GLU A 30 -0.42 -7.59 -25.75
CA GLU A 30 -1.19 -8.44 -26.67
C GLU A 30 -0.48 -9.79 -26.90
N LYS A 31 0.83 -9.77 -27.17
CA LYS A 31 1.65 -10.99 -27.32
C LYS A 31 1.65 -11.91 -26.09
N ARG A 32 1.26 -11.38 -24.93
CA ARG A 32 1.24 -12.09 -23.64
C ARG A 32 -0.16 -12.41 -23.15
N ASN A 33 -1.20 -12.07 -23.92
CA ASN A 33 -2.60 -12.19 -23.51
C ASN A 33 -2.84 -11.54 -22.14
N SER A 34 -2.26 -10.37 -21.91
CA SER A 34 -2.33 -9.67 -20.63
C SER A 34 -3.48 -8.67 -20.61
N ASP A 35 -4.37 -8.76 -19.61
CA ASP A 35 -5.51 -7.84 -19.43
C ASP A 35 -5.10 -6.38 -19.16
N ALA A 36 -3.85 -6.15 -18.73
CA ALA A 36 -3.29 -4.80 -18.60
C ALA A 36 -3.23 -4.00 -19.92
N ALA A 37 -3.53 -4.62 -21.06
CA ALA A 37 -3.73 -3.92 -22.34
C ALA A 37 -4.90 -2.93 -22.32
N ILE A 38 -5.91 -3.17 -21.48
CA ILE A 38 -7.13 -2.33 -21.40
C ILE A 38 -6.79 -0.91 -20.92
N ASP A 39 -5.88 -0.77 -19.96
CA ASP A 39 -5.52 0.53 -19.38
C ASP A 39 -4.68 1.41 -20.32
N ILE A 40 -4.07 0.83 -21.36
CA ILE A 40 -3.23 1.55 -22.34
C ILE A 40 -4.06 2.56 -23.13
N PHE A 41 -5.36 2.30 -23.31
CA PHE A 41 -6.29 3.21 -24.00
C PHE A 41 -7.06 4.13 -23.06
N SER A 42 -6.71 4.16 -21.76
CA SER A 42 -7.31 5.14 -20.87
C SER A 42 -7.00 6.56 -21.36
N THR A 43 -8.03 7.42 -21.38
CA THR A 43 -7.91 8.80 -21.86
C THR A 43 -6.86 9.59 -21.08
N GLU A 44 -6.67 9.26 -19.80
CA GLU A 44 -5.64 9.83 -18.95
C GLU A 44 -4.22 9.46 -19.42
N TRP A 45 -3.94 8.16 -19.60
CA TRP A 45 -2.63 7.70 -20.06
C TRP A 45 -2.31 8.26 -21.44
N PHE A 46 -3.31 8.31 -22.31
CA PHE A 46 -3.20 8.90 -23.62
C PHE A 46 -2.78 10.39 -23.57
N LYS A 47 -3.46 11.20 -22.75
CA LYS A 47 -3.13 12.63 -22.57
C LYS A 47 -1.72 12.82 -21.99
N ARG A 48 -1.33 12.01 -20.99
CA ARG A 48 0.01 12.09 -20.38
C ARG A 48 1.11 11.78 -21.40
N THR A 49 0.96 10.68 -22.15
CA THR A 49 1.96 10.25 -23.13
C THR A 49 2.10 11.21 -24.31
N ARG A 50 0.99 11.83 -24.76
CA ARG A 50 1.03 12.93 -25.74
C ARG A 50 1.84 14.11 -25.20
N SER A 51 1.59 14.55 -23.96
CA SER A 51 2.33 15.64 -23.33
C SER A 51 3.83 15.34 -23.18
N PHE A 52 4.21 14.10 -22.85
CA PHE A 52 5.62 13.70 -22.78
C PHE A 52 6.29 13.77 -24.15
N LEU A 53 5.60 13.32 -25.20
CA LEU A 53 6.11 13.42 -26.57
C LEU A 53 6.27 14.88 -26.97
N GLU A 54 5.30 15.74 -26.74
CA GLU A 54 5.41 17.17 -27.07
C GLU A 54 6.61 17.83 -26.34
N LYS A 55 6.81 17.51 -25.05
CA LYS A 55 7.90 18.06 -24.25
C LYS A 55 9.28 17.56 -24.69
N HIS A 56 9.40 16.30 -25.06
CA HIS A 56 10.69 15.63 -25.34
C HIS A 56 10.97 15.37 -26.82
N SER A 57 10.07 15.73 -27.73
CA SER A 57 10.31 15.63 -29.19
C SER A 57 11.13 16.80 -29.75
N ASN A 58 11.39 17.84 -28.96
CA ASN A 58 12.25 18.93 -29.39
C ASN A 58 13.71 18.43 -29.46
N PRO A 59 14.40 18.50 -30.61
CA PRO A 59 15.79 18.07 -30.75
C PRO A 59 16.76 18.81 -29.81
N ASP A 60 16.39 20.01 -29.33
CA ASP A 60 17.19 20.77 -28.36
C ASP A 60 16.94 20.34 -26.90
N SER A 61 15.97 19.47 -26.65
CA SER A 61 15.72 18.92 -25.31
C SER A 61 16.88 18.00 -24.93
N PRO A 62 17.58 18.24 -23.81
CA PRO A 62 18.64 17.34 -23.37
C PRO A 62 18.02 15.96 -23.11
N GLY A 63 18.26 15.02 -24.01
CA GLY A 63 17.80 13.64 -23.88
C GLY A 63 18.41 13.03 -22.62
N LEU A 64 17.61 12.93 -21.56
CA LEU A 64 18.03 12.40 -20.28
C LEU A 64 18.02 10.87 -20.36
N ARG A 65 19.10 10.35 -20.94
CA ARG A 65 19.33 8.91 -21.09
C ARG A 65 19.54 8.26 -19.73
N LEU A 66 18.96 7.07 -19.55
CA LEU A 66 19.10 6.33 -18.28
C LEU A 66 20.57 6.06 -17.89
N GLU A 67 21.46 5.94 -18.87
CA GLU A 67 22.89 5.73 -18.63
C GLU A 67 23.56 6.95 -17.95
N ASN A 68 23.07 8.15 -18.25
CA ASN A 68 23.60 9.42 -17.77
C ASN A 68 23.02 9.84 -16.41
N LEU A 69 22.10 9.06 -15.87
CA LEU A 69 21.48 9.36 -14.58
C LEU A 69 22.49 9.12 -13.44
N ASP A 70 22.62 10.10 -12.54
CA ASP A 70 23.45 9.96 -11.34
C ASP A 70 22.71 9.20 -10.23
N LYS A 71 21.42 9.50 -10.06
CA LYS A 71 20.56 8.93 -9.03
C LYS A 71 19.17 8.61 -9.58
N VAL A 72 18.60 7.50 -9.14
CA VAL A 72 17.28 7.03 -9.57
C VAL A 72 16.15 8.04 -9.24
N GLU A 73 16.32 8.85 -8.19
CA GLU A 73 15.40 9.92 -7.80
C GLU A 73 15.26 11.04 -8.83
N ASP A 74 16.27 11.22 -9.66
CA ASP A 74 16.32 12.28 -10.68
C ASP A 74 15.67 11.81 -11.99
N LEU A 75 15.15 10.56 -12.01
CA LEU A 75 14.48 10.01 -13.17
C LEU A 75 13.24 10.85 -13.54
N GLU A 76 13.31 11.50 -14.69
CA GLU A 76 12.15 12.11 -15.31
C GLU A 76 11.30 11.05 -16.02
N PHE A 77 10.07 10.85 -15.54
CA PHE A 77 9.18 9.80 -16.04
C PHE A 77 8.84 9.96 -17.54
N GLY A 78 8.71 11.20 -18.02
CA GLY A 78 8.43 11.48 -19.43
C GLY A 78 9.55 10.99 -20.34
N SER A 79 10.80 11.39 -20.08
CA SER A 79 11.98 10.91 -20.81
C SER A 79 12.12 9.39 -20.72
N PHE A 80 11.91 8.82 -19.52
CA PHE A 80 11.95 7.37 -19.32
C PHE A 80 10.92 6.63 -20.19
N PHE A 81 9.72 7.18 -20.36
CA PHE A 81 8.70 6.61 -21.23
C PHE A 81 9.07 6.66 -22.72
N ILE A 82 9.72 7.74 -23.17
CA ILE A 82 10.15 7.85 -24.56
C ILE A 82 11.19 6.79 -24.91
N GLU A 83 12.13 6.53 -24.01
CA GLU A 83 13.23 5.58 -24.21
C GLU A 83 12.81 4.13 -23.95
N HIS A 84 12.06 3.89 -22.87
CA HIS A 84 11.69 2.56 -22.39
C HIS A 84 10.17 2.45 -22.11
N PRO A 85 9.32 2.52 -23.14
CA PRO A 85 7.87 2.66 -22.96
C PRO A 85 7.21 1.49 -22.20
N ILE A 86 7.69 0.26 -22.39
CA ILE A 86 7.18 -0.93 -21.69
C ILE A 86 7.53 -0.87 -20.19
N ALA A 87 8.78 -0.58 -19.84
CA ALA A 87 9.18 -0.43 -18.43
C ALA A 87 8.48 0.76 -17.77
N ALA A 88 8.37 1.90 -18.46
CA ALA A 88 7.66 3.06 -17.95
C ALA A 88 6.18 2.78 -17.70
N PHE A 89 5.49 2.07 -18.60
CA PHE A 89 4.11 1.67 -18.38
C PHE A 89 3.97 0.72 -17.18
N ALA A 90 4.87 -0.26 -17.05
CA ALA A 90 4.87 -1.17 -15.90
C ALA A 90 5.11 -0.41 -14.58
N LEU A 91 6.02 0.57 -14.57
CA LEU A 91 6.24 1.46 -13.43
C LEU A 91 5.00 2.30 -13.11
N TRP A 92 4.32 2.82 -14.12
CA TRP A 92 3.07 3.56 -13.93
C TRP A 92 1.99 2.69 -13.31
N GLN A 93 1.80 1.46 -13.77
CA GLN A 93 0.84 0.51 -13.19
C GLN A 93 1.13 0.24 -11.71
N PHE A 94 2.40 0.04 -11.37
CA PHE A 94 2.83 -0.11 -9.98
C PHE A 94 2.53 1.15 -9.14
N LEU A 95 2.79 2.35 -9.66
CA LEU A 95 2.47 3.61 -8.99
C LEU A 95 0.96 3.79 -8.81
N GLN A 96 0.14 3.45 -9.80
CA GLN A 96 -1.32 3.50 -9.68
C GLN A 96 -1.83 2.57 -8.58
N ALA A 97 -1.27 1.36 -8.47
CA ALA A 97 -1.60 0.47 -7.36
C ALA A 97 -1.22 1.09 -6.00
N CYS A 98 -0.07 1.76 -5.91
CA CYS A 98 0.34 2.49 -4.70
C CYS A 98 -0.64 3.62 -4.36
N TYR A 99 -1.00 4.48 -5.33
CA TYR A 99 -1.90 5.62 -5.11
C TYR A 99 -3.32 5.17 -4.75
N ALA A 100 -3.83 4.12 -5.40
CA ALA A 100 -5.12 3.56 -5.06
C ALA A 100 -5.16 3.06 -3.61
N LEU A 101 -4.14 2.30 -3.19
CA LEU A 101 -4.05 1.82 -1.82
C LEU A 101 -3.83 2.97 -0.82
N ASP A 102 -3.06 3.99 -1.18
CA ASP A 102 -2.87 5.18 -0.36
C ASP A 102 -4.20 5.90 -0.11
N ARG A 103 -5.08 6.02 -1.10
CA ARG A 103 -6.44 6.60 -0.92
C ARG A 103 -7.26 5.78 0.06
N ILE A 104 -7.29 4.45 -0.10
CA ILE A 104 -8.05 3.53 0.78
C ILE A 104 -7.58 3.64 2.23
N VAL A 105 -6.26 3.71 2.44
CA VAL A 105 -5.67 3.71 3.78
C VAL A 105 -5.70 5.09 4.43
N CYS A 106 -5.35 6.13 3.68
CA CYS A 106 -5.10 7.46 4.25
C CYS A 106 -6.33 8.36 4.31
N ILE A 107 -7.36 8.09 3.51
CA ILE A 107 -8.63 8.81 3.57
C ILE A 107 -9.53 8.07 4.55
N ASN A 108 -9.91 8.75 5.62
CA ASN A 108 -10.81 8.17 6.60
C ASN A 108 -12.28 8.44 6.19
N PRO A 109 -13.10 7.40 5.93
CA PRO A 109 -14.51 7.58 5.60
C PRO A 109 -15.34 8.14 6.76
N LEU A 110 -14.86 8.00 8.00
CA LEU A 110 -15.54 8.53 9.19
C LEU A 110 -15.15 9.99 9.52
N SER A 111 -14.17 10.55 8.82
CA SER A 111 -13.74 11.94 9.03
C SER A 111 -14.74 12.94 8.45
N TYR A 112 -14.75 14.16 9.01
CA TYR A 112 -15.52 15.26 8.44
C TYR A 112 -15.07 15.59 7.01
N GLU A 113 -16.00 16.12 6.23
CA GLU A 113 -15.80 16.43 4.82
C GLU A 113 -14.56 17.30 4.53
N ASN A 114 -14.29 18.29 5.40
CA ASN A 114 -13.13 19.16 5.25
C ASN A 114 -11.80 18.41 5.42
N ASP A 115 -11.74 17.49 6.38
CA ASP A 115 -10.54 16.68 6.63
C ASP A 115 -10.32 15.68 5.49
N ARG A 116 -11.41 15.10 4.98
CA ARG A 116 -11.40 14.20 3.82
C ARG A 116 -10.83 14.89 2.58
N ARG A 117 -11.31 16.08 2.24
CA ARG A 117 -10.78 16.89 1.13
C ARG A 117 -9.33 17.31 1.35
N ALA A 118 -8.94 17.60 2.59
CA ALA A 118 -7.56 17.92 2.91
C ALA A 118 -6.63 16.73 2.66
N ASP A 119 -7.05 15.51 2.99
CA ASP A 119 -6.29 14.30 2.73
C ASP A 119 -6.27 13.93 1.24
N GLU A 120 -7.38 14.09 0.51
CA GLU A 120 -7.43 13.98 -0.96
C GLU A 120 -6.44 14.95 -1.63
N THR A 121 -6.40 16.21 -1.17
CA THR A 121 -5.46 17.22 -1.70
C THR A 121 -4.00 16.83 -1.46
N LYS A 122 -3.69 16.23 -0.29
CA LYS A 122 -2.33 15.74 0.00
C LYS A 122 -1.95 14.59 -0.94
N LEU A 123 -2.87 13.66 -1.19
CA LEU A 123 -2.66 12.51 -2.08
C LEU A 123 -2.41 12.97 -3.54
N LEU A 124 -3.19 13.94 -4.02
CA LEU A 124 -2.93 14.58 -5.32
C LEU A 124 -1.56 15.25 -5.39
N GLY A 125 -1.04 15.73 -4.25
CA GLY A 125 0.33 16.22 -4.14
C GLY A 125 1.39 15.11 -4.28
N TRP A 126 1.09 13.90 -3.80
CA TRP A 126 1.99 12.75 -3.92
C TRP A 126 2.07 12.23 -5.35
N GLU A 127 0.94 12.22 -6.06
CA GLU A 127 0.87 11.80 -7.47
C GLU A 127 1.67 12.70 -8.43
N LYS A 128 2.00 13.92 -7.99
CA LYS A 128 2.83 14.88 -8.74
C LYS A 128 4.33 14.70 -8.48
N LEU A 129 4.72 13.89 -7.50
CA LEU A 129 6.12 13.65 -7.22
C LEU A 129 6.76 12.78 -8.32
N PRO A 130 8.06 12.96 -8.61
CA PRO A 130 8.80 12.02 -9.42
C PRO A 130 8.70 10.60 -8.83
N PRO A 131 8.59 9.54 -9.66
CA PRO A 131 8.32 8.18 -9.20
C PRO A 131 9.16 7.74 -8.01
N PHE A 132 10.49 7.86 -8.11
CA PHE A 132 11.39 7.35 -7.09
C PHE A 132 11.55 8.28 -5.89
N GLN A 133 11.18 9.56 -6.03
CA GLN A 133 11.02 10.44 -4.87
C GLN A 133 9.78 10.06 -4.05
N TYR A 134 8.68 9.71 -4.73
CA TYR A 134 7.50 9.14 -4.09
C TYR A 134 7.82 7.83 -3.37
N LEU A 135 8.45 6.86 -4.05
CA LEU A 135 8.80 5.57 -3.45
C LEU A 135 9.72 5.71 -2.23
N ASN A 136 10.69 6.62 -2.29
CA ASN A 136 11.54 6.94 -1.14
C ASN A 136 10.75 7.56 0.02
N ALA A 137 9.78 8.44 -0.27
CA ALA A 137 8.93 9.01 0.77
C ALA A 137 8.00 7.97 1.43
N CYS A 138 7.71 6.86 0.72
CA CYS A 138 6.95 5.72 1.23
C CYS A 138 7.77 4.79 2.13
N SER A 139 9.04 4.54 1.81
CA SER A 139 9.87 3.55 2.52
C SER A 139 10.85 4.15 3.55
N SER A 140 11.24 5.43 3.39
CA SER A 140 12.16 6.09 4.32
C SER A 140 11.56 6.19 5.72
N LYS A 141 12.35 5.89 6.75
CA LYS A 141 11.97 6.02 8.17
C LYS A 141 11.39 7.40 8.51
N ASP A 142 11.94 8.44 7.89
CA ASP A 142 11.53 9.83 8.06
C ASP A 142 10.56 10.34 6.99
N GLY A 143 10.18 9.46 6.05
CA GLY A 143 9.28 9.74 4.94
C GLY A 143 7.90 10.22 5.39
N LYS A 144 7.44 11.33 4.81
CA LYS A 144 6.14 11.94 5.15
C LYS A 144 4.98 10.99 4.83
N ILE A 145 5.06 10.27 3.71
CA ILE A 145 4.02 9.34 3.27
C ILE A 145 3.97 8.13 4.21
N ARG A 146 5.14 7.60 4.60
CA ARG A 146 5.25 6.54 5.60
C ARG A 146 4.60 6.93 6.93
N LYS A 147 4.88 8.13 7.43
CA LYS A 147 4.32 8.65 8.69
C LYS A 147 2.79 8.75 8.63
N LYS A 148 2.24 9.35 7.57
CA LYS A 148 0.77 9.42 7.37
C LYS A 148 0.13 8.04 7.32
N TRP A 149 0.78 7.05 6.72
CA TRP A 149 0.29 5.67 6.73
C TRP A 149 0.23 5.06 8.13
N ILE A 150 1.30 5.21 8.92
CA ILE A 150 1.32 4.73 10.30
C ILE A 150 0.22 5.39 11.12
N GLU A 151 0.05 6.70 10.97
CA GLU A 151 -1.02 7.46 11.63
C GLU A 151 -2.40 6.96 11.21
N SER A 152 -2.63 6.72 9.91
CA SER A 152 -3.94 6.34 9.38
C SER A 152 -4.33 4.90 9.76
N ILE A 153 -3.39 3.94 9.70
CA ILE A 153 -3.65 2.57 10.18
C ILE A 153 -3.81 2.57 11.71
N GLY A 154 -3.07 3.42 12.44
CA GLY A 154 -3.23 3.59 13.88
C GLY A 154 -4.59 4.16 14.25
N GLN A 155 -5.11 5.09 13.45
CA GLN A 155 -6.45 5.63 13.60
C GLN A 155 -7.53 4.58 13.27
N LEU A 156 -7.37 3.83 12.18
CA LEU A 156 -8.25 2.70 11.84
C LEU A 156 -8.35 1.70 12.99
N LYS A 157 -7.22 1.34 13.62
CA LYS A 157 -7.22 0.46 14.79
C LYS A 157 -8.07 1.02 15.92
N LYS A 158 -7.90 2.30 16.27
CA LYS A 158 -8.67 2.94 17.34
C LYS A 158 -10.16 2.95 17.05
N GLU A 159 -10.55 3.14 15.78
CA GLU A 159 -11.95 3.12 15.33
C GLU A 159 -12.56 1.71 15.47
N ILE A 160 -11.79 0.67 15.17
CA ILE A 160 -12.20 -0.72 15.39
C ILE A 160 -12.34 -1.01 16.89
N GLU A 161 -11.34 -0.64 17.70
CA GLU A 161 -11.32 -0.90 19.15
C GLU A 161 -12.40 -0.13 19.91
N SER A 162 -12.77 1.06 19.44
CA SER A 162 -13.85 1.87 20.04
C SER A 162 -15.25 1.49 19.58
N GLY A 163 -15.36 0.65 18.54
CA GLY A 163 -16.63 0.33 17.87
C GLY A 163 -17.14 1.44 16.95
N ALA A 164 -16.36 2.50 16.69
CA ALA A 164 -16.73 3.55 15.75
C ALA A 164 -16.77 3.04 14.29
N LEU A 165 -15.99 2.01 13.98
CA LEU A 165 -16.02 1.31 12.69
C LEU A 165 -16.34 -0.17 12.90
N GLU A 166 -17.56 -0.57 12.56
CA GLU A 166 -18.07 -1.92 12.72
C GLU A 166 -18.98 -2.36 11.55
N GLY A 167 -19.45 -3.60 11.58
CA GLY A 167 -20.39 -4.16 10.58
C GLY A 167 -19.87 -4.11 9.15
N ASP A 168 -20.76 -3.82 8.21
CA ASP A 168 -20.47 -3.84 6.77
C ASP A 168 -19.42 -2.80 6.37
N MET A 169 -19.38 -1.65 7.04
CA MET A 169 -18.38 -0.61 6.78
C MET A 169 -16.96 -1.09 7.10
N LEU A 170 -16.80 -1.79 8.23
CA LEU A 170 -15.52 -2.39 8.60
C LEU A 170 -15.12 -3.46 7.57
N VAL A 171 -16.05 -4.36 7.23
CA VAL A 171 -15.79 -5.45 6.28
C VAL A 171 -15.39 -4.90 4.92
N SER A 172 -16.14 -3.94 4.38
CA SER A 172 -15.81 -3.28 3.11
C SER A 172 -14.43 -2.63 3.15
N ARG A 173 -14.12 -1.88 4.21
CA ARG A 173 -12.83 -1.20 4.32
C ARG A 173 -11.65 -2.17 4.39
N LEU A 174 -11.77 -3.25 5.17
CA LEU A 174 -10.73 -4.28 5.25
C LEU A 174 -10.59 -5.05 3.93
N TYR A 175 -11.70 -5.31 3.24
CA TYR A 175 -11.70 -5.92 1.92
C TYR A 175 -11.01 -5.02 0.88
N ASP A 176 -11.32 -3.73 0.84
CA ASP A 176 -10.67 -2.77 -0.06
C ASP A 176 -9.16 -2.68 0.21
N MET A 177 -8.75 -2.69 1.49
CA MET A 177 -7.33 -2.75 1.85
C MET A 177 -6.67 -4.04 1.38
N TYR A 178 -7.33 -5.18 1.58
CA TYR A 178 -6.82 -6.49 1.15
C TYR A 178 -6.64 -6.55 -0.37
N THR A 179 -7.66 -6.17 -1.14
CA THR A 179 -7.62 -6.15 -2.61
C THR A 179 -6.58 -5.16 -3.12
N GLY A 180 -6.44 -4.00 -2.48
CA GLY A 180 -5.41 -3.02 -2.83
C GLY A 180 -3.98 -3.53 -2.56
N ILE A 181 -3.76 -4.27 -1.48
CA ILE A 181 -2.48 -4.95 -1.20
C ILE A 181 -2.19 -6.03 -2.23
N ASP A 182 -3.17 -6.87 -2.56
CA ASP A 182 -3.04 -7.94 -3.55
C ASP A 182 -2.69 -7.36 -4.95
N ARG A 183 -3.39 -6.30 -5.35
CA ARG A 183 -3.09 -5.56 -6.59
C ARG A 183 -1.68 -4.98 -6.57
N LEU A 184 -1.25 -4.40 -5.45
CA LEU A 184 0.09 -3.85 -5.29
C LEU A 184 1.15 -4.96 -5.43
N GLN A 185 0.98 -6.10 -4.78
CA GLN A 185 1.89 -7.25 -4.89
C GLN A 185 1.95 -7.78 -6.33
N SER A 186 0.80 -7.96 -6.96
CA SER A 186 0.69 -8.39 -8.36
C SER A 186 1.39 -7.44 -9.32
N SER A 187 1.29 -6.12 -9.08
CA SER A 187 1.93 -5.11 -9.91
C SER A 187 3.47 -5.15 -9.85
N VAL A 188 4.09 -5.64 -8.77
CA VAL A 188 5.55 -5.85 -8.70
C VAL A 188 6.01 -6.93 -9.67
N SER A 189 5.23 -8.00 -9.83
CA SER A 189 5.53 -9.06 -10.79
C SER A 189 5.48 -8.52 -12.23
N GLY A 190 4.45 -7.73 -12.56
CA GLY A 190 4.36 -7.01 -13.83
C GLY A 190 5.53 -6.05 -14.06
N LEU A 191 5.92 -5.30 -13.02
CA LEU A 191 7.07 -4.40 -13.04
C LEU A 191 8.37 -5.14 -13.36
N ARG A 192 8.64 -6.25 -12.66
CA ARG A 192 9.83 -7.09 -12.88
C ARG A 192 9.90 -7.59 -14.32
N LEU A 193 8.79 -8.13 -14.84
CA LEU A 193 8.73 -8.63 -16.21
C LEU A 193 9.00 -7.52 -17.24
N GLY A 194 8.37 -6.34 -17.08
CA GLY A 194 8.60 -5.20 -17.98
C GLY A 194 10.04 -4.68 -17.93
N PHE A 195 10.65 -4.67 -16.75
CA PHE A 195 12.04 -4.23 -16.53
C PHE A 195 13.06 -5.25 -17.04
N ASP A 196 12.77 -6.54 -16.91
CA ASP A 196 13.66 -7.62 -17.35
C ASP A 196 13.91 -7.58 -18.84
N GLU A 197 12.86 -7.30 -19.63
CA GLU A 197 12.94 -7.19 -21.07
C GLU A 197 13.49 -5.83 -21.53
N SER A 198 12.99 -4.73 -20.95
CA SER A 198 13.26 -3.38 -21.49
C SER A 198 14.55 -2.74 -20.99
N LEU A 199 15.02 -3.14 -19.80
CA LEU A 199 16.16 -2.50 -19.11
C LEU A 199 17.35 -3.47 -18.99
N LYS A 200 17.47 -4.44 -19.91
CA LYS A 200 18.52 -5.44 -19.86
C LYS A 200 19.91 -4.79 -19.89
N GLY A 201 20.71 -5.08 -18.87
CA GLY A 201 22.08 -4.56 -18.75
C GLY A 201 22.21 -3.15 -18.14
N LEU A 202 21.11 -2.49 -17.79
CA LEU A 202 21.17 -1.14 -17.21
C LEU A 202 21.46 -1.19 -15.70
N LYS A 203 22.39 -0.32 -15.24
CA LYS A 203 22.87 -0.25 -13.84
C LYS A 203 21.75 -0.10 -12.81
N PHE A 204 20.75 0.73 -13.10
CA PHE A 204 19.71 1.10 -12.14
C PHE A 204 18.54 0.14 -12.06
N LYS A 205 18.44 -0.84 -12.97
CA LYS A 205 17.33 -1.78 -13.00
C LYS A 205 17.11 -2.45 -11.65
N ARG A 206 18.17 -2.96 -11.02
CA ARG A 206 18.10 -3.63 -9.72
C ARG A 206 17.62 -2.67 -8.64
N GLU A 207 18.24 -1.50 -8.55
CA GLU A 207 17.91 -0.48 -7.55
C GLU A 207 16.44 -0.03 -7.66
N MET A 208 15.93 0.17 -8.87
CA MET A 208 14.54 0.55 -9.10
C MET A 208 13.56 -0.54 -8.63
N LEU A 209 13.87 -1.82 -8.91
CA LEU A 209 13.07 -2.95 -8.46
C LEU A 209 13.13 -3.14 -6.94
N ASP A 210 14.30 -2.96 -6.33
CA ASP A 210 14.48 -3.03 -4.88
C ASP A 210 13.66 -1.93 -4.18
N ARG A 211 13.64 -0.71 -4.71
CA ARG A 211 12.81 0.38 -4.18
C ARG A 211 11.32 0.07 -4.25
N ALA A 212 10.86 -0.50 -5.37
CA ALA A 212 9.46 -0.93 -5.51
C ALA A 212 9.11 -2.05 -4.50
N ALA A 213 9.96 -3.07 -4.37
CA ALA A 213 9.77 -4.16 -3.42
C ALA A 213 9.75 -3.66 -1.96
N ASN A 214 10.64 -2.74 -1.61
CA ASN A 214 10.70 -2.12 -0.28
C ASN A 214 9.41 -1.37 0.07
N VAL A 215 8.76 -0.73 -0.89
CA VAL A 215 7.46 -0.08 -0.65
C VAL A 215 6.39 -1.10 -0.30
N VAL A 216 6.32 -2.21 -1.03
CA VAL A 216 5.36 -3.30 -0.74
C VAL A 216 5.62 -3.91 0.63
N GLU A 217 6.88 -4.24 0.94
CA GLU A 217 7.26 -4.78 2.24
C GLU A 217 6.92 -3.81 3.38
N GLU A 218 7.21 -2.52 3.23
CA GLU A 218 6.89 -1.52 4.25
C GLU A 218 5.38 -1.35 4.46
N ARG A 219 4.57 -1.37 3.40
CA ARG A 219 3.10 -1.33 3.52
C ARG A 219 2.58 -2.55 4.29
N LEU A 220 3.01 -3.75 3.90
CA LEU A 220 2.65 -5.00 4.58
C LEU A 220 3.07 -4.98 6.06
N ARG A 221 4.30 -4.52 6.34
CA ARG A 221 4.85 -4.42 7.69
C ARG A 221 4.05 -3.45 8.55
N ILE A 222 3.71 -2.27 8.05
CA ILE A 222 2.90 -1.28 8.77
C ILE A 222 1.50 -1.84 9.06
N THR A 223 0.84 -2.41 8.05
CA THR A 223 -0.51 -2.99 8.21
C THR A 223 -0.51 -4.10 9.26
N SER A 224 0.43 -5.04 9.16
CA SER A 224 0.55 -6.17 10.11
C SER A 224 0.87 -5.71 11.54
N LEU A 225 1.89 -4.85 11.69
CA LEU A 225 2.37 -4.41 13.01
C LEU A 225 1.34 -3.57 13.76
N VAL A 226 0.62 -2.70 13.05
CA VAL A 226 -0.33 -1.79 13.70
C VAL A 226 -1.65 -2.50 13.99
N LEU A 227 -2.21 -3.21 13.00
CA LEU A 227 -3.48 -3.91 13.20
C LEU A 227 -3.37 -5.07 14.19
N LYS A 228 -2.15 -5.55 14.50
CA LYS A 228 -1.89 -6.67 15.44
C LYS A 228 -3.01 -7.70 15.36
N LEU A 229 -3.07 -8.39 14.23
CA LEU A 229 -3.70 -9.71 14.21
C LEU A 229 -2.82 -10.58 15.11
N ASP A 230 -3.09 -10.53 16.42
CA ASP A 230 -2.48 -11.42 17.41
C ASP A 230 -2.84 -12.84 16.98
N ARG A 231 -1.98 -13.44 16.14
CA ARG A 231 -1.88 -14.89 16.05
C ARG A 231 -1.39 -15.31 17.42
N SER A 232 -2.31 -15.87 18.20
CA SER A 232 -2.08 -16.47 19.51
C SER A 232 -1.49 -15.54 20.57
N LYS A 233 -2.38 -14.91 21.34
CA LYS A 233 -2.27 -15.14 22.78
C LYS A 233 -2.90 -16.51 23.00
N PRO A 234 -2.12 -17.58 23.27
CA PRO A 234 -2.74 -18.83 23.71
C PRO A 234 -3.63 -18.46 24.89
N ILE A 235 -4.92 -18.77 24.77
CA ILE A 235 -5.84 -18.76 25.90
C ILE A 235 -5.15 -19.66 26.91
N SER A 236 -4.54 -19.06 27.93
CA SER A 236 -4.11 -19.79 29.10
C SER A 236 -5.36 -20.56 29.53
N ALA A 237 -5.29 -21.88 29.40
CA ALA A 237 -6.34 -22.77 29.85
C ALA A 237 -6.73 -22.33 31.26
N PRO A 238 -8.03 -22.27 31.59
CA PRO A 238 -8.43 -22.03 32.95
C PRO A 238 -7.73 -23.08 33.81
N GLU A 239 -6.96 -22.63 34.80
CA GLU A 239 -6.39 -23.48 35.85
C GLU A 239 -7.52 -24.35 36.39
N SER A 240 -7.53 -25.61 35.97
CA SER A 240 -8.35 -26.65 36.57
C SER A 240 -7.79 -26.88 37.96
N VAL A 241 -8.54 -26.42 38.95
CA VAL A 241 -8.35 -26.74 40.36
C VAL A 241 -8.48 -28.26 40.53
N ASP A 242 -7.38 -28.86 40.98
CA ASP A 242 -7.20 -30.07 41.80
C ASP A 242 -8.31 -31.13 41.85
N ALA A 243 -7.97 -32.37 41.46
CA ALA A 243 -7.85 -33.50 42.41
C ALA A 243 -7.38 -34.80 41.70
N GLU A 244 -6.21 -35.30 42.14
CA GLU A 244 -5.83 -36.70 42.44
C GLU A 244 -6.12 -37.81 41.40
N GLU A 245 -5.32 -38.86 41.20
CA GLU A 245 -4.04 -39.40 41.67
C GLU A 245 -3.95 -40.74 40.89
N ARG A 246 -2.75 -41.12 40.40
CA ARG A 246 -2.20 -42.51 40.26
C ARG A 246 -1.40 -42.76 38.98
N VAL A 247 -0.09 -42.72 39.18
CA VAL A 247 0.92 -43.75 38.88
C VAL A 247 0.58 -44.81 37.82
N ALA A 248 1.37 -44.84 36.73
CA ALA A 248 2.08 -46.03 36.28
C ALA A 248 3.18 -45.67 35.27
N ASP A 249 4.41 -46.04 35.62
CA ASP A 249 5.61 -46.06 34.80
C ASP A 249 5.43 -46.87 33.51
N ILE A 250 5.87 -46.36 32.36
CA ILE A 250 6.53 -47.16 31.32
C ILE A 250 7.66 -46.33 30.69
N GLU A 251 8.87 -46.73 31.06
CA GLU A 251 10.17 -46.45 30.49
C GLU A 251 10.24 -46.98 29.04
N HIS A 252 10.59 -46.13 28.05
CA HIS A 252 11.23 -46.62 26.82
C HIS A 252 12.30 -45.65 26.29
N ASP A 253 13.50 -46.20 26.40
CA ASP A 253 14.83 -45.79 26.00
C ASP A 253 14.94 -45.72 24.45
N ARG A 254 15.48 -44.61 23.92
CA ARG A 254 16.72 -44.55 23.10
C ARG A 254 16.80 -43.44 22.03
N PRO A 255 18.04 -43.03 21.67
CA PRO A 255 18.38 -41.68 21.25
C PRO A 255 18.84 -41.58 19.79
N ILE A 256 18.77 -40.39 19.18
CA ILE A 256 19.55 -40.07 17.98
C ILE A 256 20.16 -38.66 18.08
N LYS A 257 21.45 -38.70 18.43
CA LYS A 257 22.62 -37.95 17.90
C LYS A 257 22.44 -36.53 17.34
N ASP A 258 23.16 -35.61 17.99
CA ASP A 258 24.18 -34.71 17.43
C ASP A 258 24.23 -34.54 15.90
N ILE A 259 24.19 -33.29 15.44
CA ILE A 259 25.27 -32.71 14.62
C ILE A 259 25.41 -31.22 14.97
N SER A 260 26.62 -30.90 15.37
CA SER A 260 27.17 -29.57 15.62
C SER A 260 27.36 -28.74 14.35
N ARG A 261 27.18 -27.42 14.43
CA ARG A 261 28.10 -26.40 13.86
C ARG A 261 27.61 -25.01 14.28
N SER A 262 28.19 -24.42 15.33
CA SER A 262 29.41 -23.60 15.28
C SER A 262 29.31 -22.39 14.34
N ARG A 263 29.03 -21.22 14.92
CA ARG A 263 29.61 -19.94 14.49
C ARG A 263 29.63 -18.93 15.66
N LYS A 264 30.68 -19.02 16.47
CA LYS A 264 31.40 -17.86 17.08
C LYS A 264 31.96 -17.01 15.92
N GLU A 265 32.24 -15.72 15.95
CA GLU A 265 32.54 -14.70 16.97
C GLU A 265 32.49 -13.34 16.20
N GLN A 266 31.87 -12.30 16.74
CA GLN A 266 32.52 -11.08 17.29
C GLN A 266 33.38 -10.27 16.28
N ASN A 267 32.88 -9.11 15.80
CA ASN A 267 33.15 -7.73 16.29
C ASN A 267 34.22 -7.00 15.43
N PRO A 268 34.41 -5.66 15.49
CA PRO A 268 33.53 -4.56 15.94
C PRO A 268 33.42 -3.37 14.94
N SER A 269 32.52 -2.44 15.24
CA SER A 269 32.46 -1.09 14.66
C SER A 269 33.60 -0.16 15.11
N PRO A 270 33.93 0.90 14.34
CA PRO A 270 34.55 2.10 14.87
C PRO A 270 33.54 3.26 15.00
N ILE A 271 33.58 3.88 16.18
CA ILE A 271 32.91 5.11 16.62
C ILE A 271 33.57 6.37 16.01
N PRO A 272 32.86 7.51 15.93
CA PRO A 272 33.17 8.62 15.04
C PRO A 272 33.95 9.76 15.70
N SER A 273 34.70 10.50 14.89
CA SER A 273 35.31 11.81 15.17
C SER A 273 35.22 12.61 13.86
N ALA A 274 34.90 13.89 13.75
CA ALA A 274 34.91 14.99 14.69
C ALA A 274 33.85 16.05 14.29
N ARG A 275 33.34 16.74 15.30
CA ARG A 275 32.47 17.91 15.19
C ARG A 275 33.25 19.11 14.64
N LEU A 276 32.72 19.78 13.63
CA LEU A 276 33.01 21.20 13.39
C LEU A 276 31.75 22.03 13.67
N ARG A 277 31.75 22.72 14.81
CA ARG A 277 30.81 23.78 15.17
C ARG A 277 31.08 25.01 14.29
N LYS A 278 30.02 25.70 13.82
CA LYS A 278 30.00 27.16 13.57
C LYS A 278 28.53 27.67 13.54
N PRO A 279 28.29 28.98 13.74
CA PRO A 279 27.34 29.45 14.76
C PRO A 279 26.01 30.02 14.23
N ASN A 280 25.03 29.99 15.15
CA ASN A 280 23.75 30.68 15.10
C ASN A 280 23.89 32.20 14.85
N LYS A 281 23.15 32.73 13.88
CA LYS A 281 22.80 34.15 13.82
C LYS A 281 21.29 34.31 13.92
N ARG A 282 20.85 34.67 15.13
CA ARG A 282 19.50 35.12 15.48
C ARG A 282 19.15 36.39 14.69
N ALA A 283 18.03 36.38 13.99
CA ALA A 283 17.28 37.59 13.69
C ALA A 283 15.98 37.56 14.50
N ARG A 284 15.94 38.38 15.55
CA ARG A 284 14.73 38.71 16.31
C ARG A 284 13.86 39.63 15.43
N LYS A 285 12.57 39.34 15.32
CA LYS A 285 11.54 40.36 15.04
C LYS A 285 10.30 40.15 15.92
N PRO A 286 9.58 41.24 16.22
CA PRO A 286 8.87 41.40 17.47
C PRO A 286 7.43 40.88 17.48
N ARG A 287 7.02 40.64 18.73
CA ARG A 287 5.72 40.27 19.29
C ARG A 287 4.66 41.33 18.97
N ALA A 288 3.52 40.88 18.45
CA ALA A 288 2.27 41.63 18.47
C ALA A 288 1.24 40.89 19.33
N THR A 289 0.43 41.70 20.01
CA THR A 289 -0.42 41.46 21.18
C THR A 289 -1.70 40.67 20.89
N SER A 290 -2.12 39.85 21.87
CA SER A 290 -3.46 39.25 22.00
C SER A 290 -4.57 40.30 22.08
N PRO A 291 -5.85 39.89 21.89
CA PRO A 291 -6.70 39.82 23.07
C PRO A 291 -7.75 38.69 23.12
N LYS A 292 -8.11 38.39 24.38
CA LYS A 292 -9.41 37.97 24.93
C LYS A 292 -9.93 36.53 24.79
N LYS A 293 -9.82 35.85 25.94
CA LYS A 293 -10.72 34.82 26.50
C LYS A 293 -12.20 35.15 26.30
N VAL A 294 -12.98 34.11 25.99
CA VAL A 294 -14.36 33.93 26.48
C VAL A 294 -14.46 32.48 26.96
N ASP A 295 -14.75 32.34 28.26
CA ASP A 295 -15.08 31.08 28.92
C ASP A 295 -16.50 30.65 28.51
N SER A 296 -16.71 29.37 28.22
CA SER A 296 -18.05 28.76 28.28
C SER A 296 -17.99 27.44 29.03
N THR A 297 -18.55 27.56 30.22
CA THR A 297 -18.95 26.64 31.26
C THR A 297 -19.46 25.27 30.79
N ALA A 298 -18.98 24.25 31.51
CA ALA A 298 -19.45 22.88 31.49
C ALA A 298 -20.91 22.74 31.93
N ASN A 299 -21.62 21.79 31.33
CA ASN A 299 -22.67 21.05 32.00
C ASN A 299 -22.50 19.56 31.66
N SER A 300 -22.23 18.80 32.72
CA SER A 300 -22.25 17.34 32.82
C SER A 300 -23.52 16.99 33.56
N VAL A 301 -24.32 16.03 33.06
CA VAL A 301 -25.11 15.06 33.86
C VAL A 301 -25.55 13.93 32.91
N GLU A 302 -25.07 12.72 33.23
CA GLU A 302 -25.72 11.38 33.24
C GLU A 302 -26.66 10.92 32.09
N ALA A 303 -26.84 9.64 31.78
CA ALA A 303 -26.19 8.36 32.01
C ALA A 303 -27.07 7.31 31.28
N GLN A 304 -26.49 6.14 30.99
CA GLN A 304 -27.18 4.84 31.11
C GLN A 304 -28.15 4.37 30.01
N ALA A 305 -27.59 3.63 29.04
CA ALA A 305 -28.17 2.38 28.53
C ALA A 305 -27.09 1.56 27.79
N ARG A 306 -26.17 0.96 28.55
CA ARG A 306 -25.35 -0.15 28.06
C ARG A 306 -26.17 -1.44 28.24
N SER A 307 -26.70 -1.97 27.15
CA SER A 307 -27.22 -3.34 27.10
C SER A 307 -26.29 -4.16 26.21
N ASN A 308 -25.95 -5.35 26.72
CA ASN A 308 -24.91 -6.24 26.24
C ASN A 308 -25.19 -6.81 24.84
N SER A 309 -24.28 -6.58 23.90
CA SER A 309 -24.11 -7.46 22.74
C SER A 309 -22.62 -7.58 22.39
N LYS A 310 -21.85 -8.16 23.33
CA LYS A 310 -20.53 -8.71 23.00
C LYS A 310 -20.74 -10.01 22.20
N ILE A 311 -21.26 -9.90 20.99
CA ILE A 311 -21.08 -10.94 19.98
C ILE A 311 -19.60 -10.87 19.64
N THR A 312 -18.83 -11.78 20.24
CA THR A 312 -17.39 -11.85 20.04
C THR A 312 -17.13 -11.96 18.54
N VAL A 313 -16.28 -11.10 17.99
CA VAL A 313 -15.79 -11.13 16.59
C VAL A 313 -15.38 -12.56 16.17
N TRP A 314 -14.94 -13.37 17.13
CA TRP A 314 -14.69 -14.80 16.99
C TRP A 314 -15.88 -15.64 16.51
N ALA A 315 -17.10 -15.35 16.96
CA ALA A 315 -18.31 -16.03 16.52
C ALA A 315 -18.62 -15.72 15.04
N ILE A 316 -18.40 -14.48 14.62
CA ILE A 316 -18.57 -14.06 13.22
C ILE A 316 -17.49 -14.71 12.35
N LEU A 317 -16.23 -14.70 12.78
CA LEU A 317 -15.13 -15.32 12.05
C LEU A 317 -15.30 -16.85 11.95
N SER A 318 -15.75 -17.50 13.03
CA SER A 318 -16.07 -18.93 13.05
C SER A 318 -17.23 -19.24 12.10
N TYR A 319 -18.27 -18.41 12.08
CA TYR A 319 -19.40 -18.58 11.17
C TYR A 319 -18.99 -18.45 9.70
N LEU A 320 -18.13 -17.48 9.36
CA LEU A 320 -17.61 -17.30 8.01
C LEU A 320 -16.75 -18.48 7.55
N MET A 321 -15.88 -19.01 8.42
CA MET A 321 -15.04 -20.17 8.11
C MET A 321 -15.88 -21.44 7.91
N VAL A 322 -16.90 -21.67 8.74
CA VAL A 322 -17.82 -22.81 8.58
C VAL A 322 -18.62 -22.67 7.28
N SER A 323 -19.13 -21.48 6.98
CA SER A 323 -19.87 -21.21 5.73
C SER A 323 -19.00 -21.48 4.49
N LEU A 324 -17.75 -21.03 4.50
CA LEU A 324 -16.79 -21.28 3.40
C LEU A 324 -16.54 -22.78 3.21
N LEU A 325 -16.36 -23.53 4.30
CA LEU A 325 -16.14 -24.99 4.23
C LEU A 325 -17.37 -25.73 3.69
N VAL A 326 -18.58 -25.30 4.05
CA VAL A 326 -19.83 -25.87 3.51
C VAL A 326 -19.94 -25.60 2.00
N ILE A 327 -19.61 -24.38 1.55
CA ILE A 327 -19.61 -24.04 0.13
C ILE A 327 -18.61 -24.90 -0.64
N ILE A 328 -17.38 -25.05 -0.12
CA ILE A 328 -16.37 -25.92 -0.73
C ILE A 328 -16.85 -27.38 -0.78
N GLY A 329 -17.47 -27.88 0.30
CA GLY A 329 -18.04 -29.22 0.34
C GLY A 329 -19.14 -29.43 -0.71
N LEU A 330 -20.04 -28.46 -0.88
CA LEU A 330 -21.09 -28.51 -1.91
C LEU A 330 -20.50 -28.46 -3.33
N LEU A 331 -19.49 -27.62 -3.58
CA LEU A 331 -18.82 -27.55 -4.89
C LEU A 331 -18.12 -28.87 -5.23
N LEU A 332 -17.46 -29.49 -4.25
CA LEU A 332 -16.85 -30.81 -4.42
C LEU A 332 -17.90 -31.89 -4.68
N ALA A 333 -19.01 -31.88 -3.94
CA ALA A 333 -20.10 -32.83 -4.16
C ALA A 333 -20.72 -32.70 -5.56
N ILE A 334 -20.95 -31.48 -6.04
CA ILE A 334 -21.41 -31.22 -7.41
C ILE A 334 -20.38 -31.73 -8.42
N PHE A 335 -19.09 -31.42 -8.23
CA PHE A 335 -18.02 -31.86 -9.10
C PHE A 335 -17.98 -33.40 -9.23
N PHE A 336 -17.99 -34.12 -8.09
CA PHE A 336 -18.02 -35.58 -8.09
C PHE A 336 -19.31 -36.16 -8.66
N TYR A 337 -20.47 -35.51 -8.43
CA TYR A 337 -21.74 -35.92 -9.02
C TYR A 337 -21.72 -35.79 -10.55
N THR A 338 -21.13 -34.72 -11.08
CA THR A 338 -20.98 -34.53 -12.53
C THR A 338 -19.98 -35.51 -13.14
N LEU A 339 -18.91 -35.88 -12.42
CA LEU A 339 -17.94 -36.87 -12.89
C LEU A 339 -18.48 -38.30 -12.88
N SER A 340 -19.45 -38.59 -12.01
CA SER A 340 -19.98 -39.95 -11.79
C SER A 340 -21.22 -40.26 -12.64
N ARG A 341 -21.71 -39.31 -13.44
CA ARG A 341 -22.77 -39.59 -14.41
C ARG A 341 -22.13 -40.11 -15.72
N PRO A 342 -22.35 -41.39 -16.08
CA PRO A 342 -21.86 -41.97 -17.33
C PRO A 342 -22.56 -41.41 -18.57
#